data_AF-A0A1C6EZA0-F1
#
_entry.id   AF-A0A1C6EZA0-F1
#
_cell.length_a   1.000
_cell.length_b   1.000
_cell.length_c   1.000
_cell.angle_alpha   90.00
_cell.angle_beta   90.00
_cell.angle_gamma   90.00
#
_symmetry.space_group_name_H-M   'P 1'
#
loop_
_entity.id
_entity.type
_entity.pdbx_description
1 polymer ?
#
loop_
_entity_poly.entity_id
_entity_poly.type
_entity_poly.pdbx_seq_one_letter_code
_entity_poly.pdbx_strand_id
1 'polypeptide(L)'
;MAVDIEIPIDTIEEETEKPTRTYRLDLDSGRIIGTVDGIEAVNQAIRKAIITARYKCLIYDDDYGGELKDMVYDEVSTPELIETALPELVRDALSQDTRILDVYDFEISFKNDEAFIVFKADTVFGETQIREVI
;
A
#
# COMPACT_ATOMS: atom_id res chain seq x y z
N MET A 1 41.15 4.30 28.18
CA MET A 1 40.10 3.29 28.41
C MET A 1 38.80 3.99 28.05
N ALA A 2 38.08 3.52 27.03
CA ALA A 2 36.77 4.05 26.70
C ALA A 2 35.80 3.65 27.80
N VAL A 3 35.00 4.60 28.29
CA VAL A 3 33.95 4.34 29.27
C VAL A 3 32.71 3.98 28.46
N ASP A 4 32.28 2.72 28.52
CA ASP A 4 30.99 2.31 27.98
C ASP A 4 29.89 2.90 28.86
N ILE A 5 29.12 3.83 28.29
CA ILE A 5 27.97 4.45 28.94
C ILE A 5 26.76 3.62 28.51
N GLU A 6 26.23 2.81 29.42
CA GLU A 6 24.96 2.12 29.22
C GLU A 6 23.85 3.16 29.26
N ILE A 7 23.15 3.35 28.14
CA ILE A 7 21.97 4.21 28.08
C ILE A 7 20.79 3.38 28.58
N PRO A 8 20.20 3.67 29.75
CA PRO A 8 19.04 2.95 30.22
C PRO A 8 17.84 3.30 29.32
N ILE A 9 17.31 2.31 28.62
CA ILE A 9 16.06 2.43 27.86
C ILE A 9 14.92 2.26 28.86
N ASP A 10 14.41 3.39 29.38
CA ASP A 10 13.47 3.40 30.50
C ASP A 10 12.00 3.17 30.08
N THR A 11 11.67 3.39 28.80
CA THR A 11 10.31 3.17 28.27
C THR A 11 10.33 3.02 26.75
N ILE A 12 9.75 1.94 26.23
CA ILE A 12 9.40 1.83 24.80
C ILE A 12 8.04 2.51 24.67
N GLU A 13 7.99 3.69 24.08
CA GLU A 13 6.71 4.34 23.75
C GLU A 13 6.07 3.59 22.58
N GLU A 14 4.94 2.92 22.84
CA GLU A 14 4.13 2.36 21.76
C GLU A 14 3.49 3.52 20.99
N GLU A 15 3.79 3.62 19.69
CA GLU A 15 3.22 4.65 18.83
C GLU A 15 1.69 4.46 18.78
N THR A 16 0.95 5.44 19.30
CA THR A 16 -0.52 5.37 19.30
C THR A 16 -1.05 5.44 17.88
N GLU A 17 -1.97 4.55 17.50
CA GLU A 17 -2.57 4.55 16.18
C GLU A 17 -3.18 5.92 15.84
N LYS A 18 -2.78 6.45 14.68
CA LYS A 18 -3.23 7.75 14.19
C LYS A 18 -4.71 7.67 13.82
N PRO A 19 -5.48 8.78 13.99
CA PRO A 19 -6.88 8.80 13.61
C PRO A 19 -7.04 8.52 12.12
N THR A 20 -8.08 7.75 11.77
CA THR A 20 -8.36 7.34 10.39
C THR A 20 -8.78 8.51 9.50
N ARG A 21 -9.40 9.55 10.09
CA ARG A 21 -9.92 10.71 9.35
C ARG A 21 -8.79 11.46 8.64
N THR A 22 -8.92 11.59 7.33
CA THR A 22 -7.92 12.22 6.46
C THR A 22 -8.57 13.08 5.38
N TYR A 23 -7.75 13.85 4.67
CA TYR A 23 -8.19 14.58 3.49
C TYR A 23 -8.59 13.61 2.38
N ARG A 24 -9.69 13.94 1.68
CA ARG A 24 -10.14 13.17 0.52
C ARG A 24 -9.26 13.53 -0.67
N LEU A 25 -8.60 12.53 -1.23
CA LEU A 25 -7.75 12.62 -2.42
C LEU A 25 -8.58 12.23 -3.63
N ASP A 26 -8.84 13.19 -4.51
CA ASP A 26 -9.29 12.93 -5.87
C ASP A 26 -8.04 12.69 -6.72
N LEU A 27 -7.60 11.42 -6.75
CA LEU A 27 -6.37 11.00 -7.44
C LEU A 27 -6.50 11.13 -8.96
N ASP A 28 -7.71 11.05 -9.50
CA ASP A 28 -7.99 11.13 -10.92
C ASP A 28 -7.91 12.58 -11.42
N SER A 29 -8.38 13.55 -10.63
CA SER A 29 -8.29 14.97 -10.97
C SER A 29 -7.15 15.74 -10.30
N GLY A 30 -6.37 15.07 -9.45
CA GLY A 30 -5.21 15.63 -8.74
C GLY A 30 -5.58 16.71 -7.72
N ARG A 31 -6.74 16.58 -7.06
CA ARG A 31 -7.28 17.58 -6.12
C ARG A 31 -7.58 17.01 -4.75
N ILE A 32 -7.65 17.89 -3.75
CA ILE A 32 -8.09 17.54 -2.39
C ILE A 32 -9.47 18.13 -2.17
N ILE A 33 -10.47 17.30 -1.83
CA ILE A 33 -11.87 17.71 -1.76
C ILE A 33 -12.53 17.23 -0.46
N GLY A 34 -12.37 18.02 0.61
CA GLY A 34 -12.96 17.69 1.91
C GLY A 34 -12.20 16.59 2.65
N THR A 35 -12.92 15.75 3.40
CA THR A 35 -12.34 14.70 4.25
C THR A 35 -13.06 13.37 4.11
N VAL A 36 -12.35 12.27 4.35
CA VAL A 36 -12.86 10.89 4.44
C VAL A 36 -12.47 10.28 5.78
N ASP A 37 -13.17 9.22 6.19
CA ASP A 37 -12.91 8.50 7.43
C ASP A 37 -13.29 7.02 7.31
N GLY A 38 -12.91 6.20 8.29
CA GLY A 38 -13.20 4.77 8.35
C GLY A 38 -12.76 4.01 7.10
N ILE A 39 -13.64 3.15 6.58
CA ILE A 39 -13.38 2.30 5.42
C ILE A 39 -13.03 3.10 4.14
N GLU A 40 -13.62 4.29 3.93
CA GLU A 40 -13.30 5.12 2.76
C GLU A 40 -11.86 5.61 2.81
N ALA A 41 -11.36 5.96 4.00
CA ALA A 41 -9.98 6.39 4.18
C ALA A 41 -8.99 5.23 3.98
N VAL A 42 -9.35 4.00 4.39
CA VAL A 42 -8.53 2.81 4.15
C VAL A 42 -8.51 2.46 2.67
N ASN A 43 -9.64 2.51 1.97
CA ASN A 43 -9.70 2.28 0.52
C ASN A 43 -8.82 3.29 -0.23
N GLN A 44 -8.84 4.55 0.19
CA GLN A 44 -7.96 5.58 -0.35
C GLN A 44 -6.48 5.28 -0.06
N ALA A 45 -6.14 4.82 1.15
CA ALA A 45 -4.77 4.46 1.52
C ALA A 45 -4.25 3.28 0.69
N ILE A 46 -5.06 2.23 0.52
CA ILE A 46 -4.76 1.06 -0.32
C ILE A 46 -4.46 1.51 -1.75
N ARG A 47 -5.38 2.26 -2.37
CA ARG A 47 -5.21 2.78 -3.73
C ARG A 47 -3.93 3.58 -3.86
N LYS A 48 -3.66 4.47 -2.90
CA LYS A 48 -2.47 5.33 -2.90
C LYS A 48 -1.18 4.54 -2.77
N ALA A 49 -1.12 3.53 -1.89
CA ALA A 49 0.05 2.69 -1.73
C ALA A 49 0.35 1.92 -3.03
N ILE A 50 -0.67 1.33 -3.66
CA ILE A 50 -0.54 0.56 -4.89
C ILE A 50 0.00 1.40 -6.07
N ILE A 51 -0.51 2.62 -6.26
CA ILE A 51 -0.10 3.45 -7.41
C ILE A 51 1.24 4.17 -7.21
N THR A 52 1.74 4.21 -5.98
CA THR A 52 2.99 4.90 -5.61
C THR A 52 4.16 3.96 -5.83
N ALA A 53 5.06 4.32 -6.74
CA ALA A 53 6.29 3.58 -6.95
C ALA A 53 7.25 3.78 -5.76
N ARG A 54 7.70 2.67 -5.16
CA ARG A 54 8.67 2.69 -4.07
C ARG A 54 9.98 3.33 -4.53
N TYR A 55 10.67 4.04 -3.62
CA TYR A 55 11.93 4.76 -3.88
C TYR A 55 11.89 5.92 -4.89
N LYS A 56 10.73 6.23 -5.50
CA LYS A 56 10.61 7.32 -6.50
C LYS A 56 10.22 8.67 -5.90
N CYS A 57 9.81 8.71 -4.63
CA CYS A 57 9.29 9.90 -3.98
C CYS A 57 10.05 10.21 -2.68
N LEU A 58 10.80 11.30 -2.65
CA LEU A 58 11.62 11.72 -1.50
C LEU A 58 10.84 12.00 -0.20
N ILE A 59 9.52 12.15 -0.29
CA ILE A 59 8.65 12.41 0.86
C ILE A 59 8.28 11.13 1.62
N TYR A 60 8.58 9.96 1.06
CA TYR A 60 8.28 8.66 1.64
C TYR A 60 9.56 7.99 2.14
N ASP A 61 9.38 7.16 3.17
CA ASP A 61 10.40 6.19 3.57
C ASP A 61 10.53 5.06 2.52
N ASP A 62 11.49 4.19 2.78
CA ASP A 62 11.83 3.06 1.91
C ASP A 62 10.76 1.94 1.93
N ASP A 63 9.85 1.95 2.91
CA ASP A 63 8.84 0.91 3.10
C ASP A 63 7.51 1.24 2.38
N TYR A 64 7.25 2.51 2.06
CA TYR A 64 6.00 2.94 1.43
C TYR A 64 5.96 2.78 -0.10
N GLY A 65 4.79 2.34 -0.59
CA GLY A 65 4.53 2.09 -2.00
C GLY A 65 4.90 0.67 -2.40
N GLY A 66 4.96 0.40 -3.70
CA GLY A 66 5.40 -0.90 -4.20
C GLY A 66 6.00 -0.83 -5.58
N GLU A 67 6.50 -1.98 -6.03
CA GLU A 67 7.17 -2.16 -7.32
C GLU A 67 6.21 -2.74 -8.38
N LEU A 68 4.90 -2.60 -8.18
CA LEU A 68 3.86 -3.21 -9.02
C LEU A 68 3.95 -2.72 -10.47
N LYS A 69 4.06 -1.40 -10.67
CA LYS A 69 4.20 -0.81 -12.00
C LYS A 69 5.50 -1.23 -12.67
N ASP A 70 6.60 -1.17 -11.93
CA ASP A 70 7.92 -1.55 -12.46
C ASP A 70 7.88 -3.01 -12.94
N MET A 71 7.18 -3.90 -12.21
CA MET A 71 6.98 -5.29 -12.63
C MET A 71 6.13 -5.46 -13.89
N VAL A 72 5.03 -4.70 -14.03
CA VAL A 72 4.11 -4.81 -15.18
C VAL A 72 4.73 -4.25 -16.46
N TYR A 73 5.54 -3.19 -16.36
CA TYR A 73 6.19 -2.56 -17.52
C TYR A 73 7.59 -3.10 -17.84
N ASP A 74 8.10 -4.09 -17.08
CA ASP A 74 9.38 -4.73 -17.36
C ASP A 74 9.28 -5.62 -18.62
N GLU A 75 10.18 -5.42 -19.59
CA GLU A 75 10.21 -6.16 -20.87
C GLU A 75 10.47 -7.67 -20.69
N VAL A 76 11.00 -8.08 -19.54
CA VAL A 76 11.35 -9.48 -19.21
C VAL A 76 10.19 -10.18 -18.47
N SER A 77 9.22 -9.43 -17.96
CA SER A 77 8.08 -9.99 -17.22
C SER A 77 7.13 -10.75 -18.15
N THR A 78 6.91 -12.03 -17.86
CA THR A 78 5.84 -12.80 -18.53
C THR A 78 4.53 -12.64 -17.78
N PRO A 79 3.37 -12.81 -18.45
CA PRO A 79 2.07 -12.77 -17.78
C PRO A 79 1.96 -13.71 -16.57
N GLU A 80 2.53 -14.92 -16.66
CA GLU A 80 2.50 -15.90 -15.57
C GLU A 80 3.35 -15.46 -14.37
N LEU A 81 4.48 -14.79 -14.63
CA LEU A 81 5.31 -14.20 -13.58
C LEU A 81 4.56 -13.08 -12.87
N ILE A 82 3.90 -12.20 -13.64
CA ILE A 82 3.09 -11.10 -13.13
C ILE A 82 1.93 -11.64 -12.27
N GLU A 83 1.21 -12.66 -12.74
CA GLU A 83 0.11 -13.30 -11.99
C GLU A 83 0.56 -13.87 -10.63
N THR A 84 1.79 -14.38 -10.56
CA THR A 84 2.33 -14.98 -9.33
C THR A 84 2.85 -13.94 -8.35
N ALA A 85 3.47 -12.88 -8.84
CA ALA A 85 4.18 -11.91 -8.01
C ALA A 85 3.34 -10.69 -7.62
N LEU A 86 2.37 -10.26 -8.45
CA LEU A 86 1.47 -9.14 -8.12
C LEU A 86 0.81 -9.30 -6.74
N PRO A 87 0.25 -10.47 -6.36
CA PRO A 87 -0.34 -10.65 -5.04
C PRO A 87 0.66 -10.41 -3.90
N GLU A 88 1.90 -10.88 -4.04
CA GLU A 88 2.95 -10.68 -3.04
C GLU A 88 3.38 -9.21 -2.96
N LEU A 89 3.50 -8.52 -4.10
CA LEU A 89 3.80 -7.10 -4.13
C LEU A 89 2.69 -6.24 -3.52
N VAL A 90 1.42 -6.62 -3.71
CA VAL A 90 0.28 -5.96 -3.05
C VAL A 90 0.35 -6.17 -1.54
N ARG A 91 0.61 -7.41 -1.07
CA ARG A 91 0.76 -7.70 0.36
C ARG A 91 1.88 -6.87 0.98
N ASP A 92 3.01 -6.81 0.31
CA ASP A 92 4.19 -6.07 0.77
C ASP A 92 3.91 -4.57 0.83
N ALA A 93 3.34 -3.99 -0.22
CA ALA A 93 3.01 -2.56 -0.27
C ALA A 93 2.00 -2.11 0.79
N LEU A 94 1.15 -3.03 1.26
CA LEU A 94 0.10 -2.76 2.24
C LEU A 94 0.49 -3.17 3.67
N SER A 95 1.60 -3.88 3.86
CA SER A 95 2.05 -4.42 5.15
C SER A 95 2.27 -3.37 6.23
N GLN A 96 2.58 -2.14 5.85
CA GLN A 96 2.84 -1.03 6.77
C GLN A 96 1.56 -0.39 7.33
N ASP A 97 0.39 -0.63 6.73
CA ASP A 97 -0.88 -0.06 7.21
C ASP A 97 -1.57 -1.03 8.17
N THR A 98 -1.44 -0.76 9.48
CA THR A 98 -1.99 -1.62 10.55
C THR A 98 -3.51 -1.78 10.51
N ARG A 99 -4.22 -0.94 9.75
CA ARG A 99 -5.68 -1.03 9.57
C ARG A 99 -6.07 -2.15 8.61
N ILE A 100 -5.14 -2.65 7.81
CA ILE A 100 -5.32 -3.75 6.86
C ILE A 100 -4.83 -5.02 7.54
N LEU A 101 -5.70 -6.02 7.64
CA LEU A 101 -5.43 -7.28 8.34
C LEU A 101 -4.91 -8.34 7.38
N ASP A 102 -5.52 -8.45 6.20
CA ASP A 102 -5.09 -9.39 5.15
C ASP A 102 -5.64 -8.98 3.78
N VAL A 103 -5.03 -9.49 2.72
CA VAL A 103 -5.48 -9.36 1.33
C VAL A 103 -5.45 -10.70 0.60
N TYR A 104 -6.55 -11.01 -0.08
CA TYR A 104 -6.81 -12.33 -0.66
C TYR A 104 -7.81 -12.26 -1.83
N ASP A 105 -8.16 -13.43 -2.39
CA ASP A 105 -9.04 -13.56 -3.55
C ASP A 105 -8.59 -12.70 -4.75
N PHE A 106 -7.31 -12.83 -5.12
CA PHE A 106 -6.73 -12.11 -6.25
C PHE A 106 -7.22 -12.66 -7.59
N GLU A 107 -7.76 -11.77 -8.41
CA GLU A 107 -8.08 -11.98 -9.82
C GLU A 107 -7.28 -10.98 -10.65
N ILE A 108 -6.47 -11.49 -11.58
CA ILE A 108 -5.63 -10.67 -12.45
C ILE A 108 -6.09 -10.92 -13.88
N SER A 109 -6.24 -9.85 -14.65
CA SER A 109 -6.55 -9.94 -16.07
C SER A 109 -5.74 -8.91 -16.85
N PHE A 110 -5.33 -9.28 -18.06
CA PHE A 110 -4.54 -8.42 -18.93
C PHE A 110 -5.39 -7.93 -20.08
N LYS A 111 -5.31 -6.65 -20.38
CA LYS A 111 -5.94 -6.08 -21.56
C LYS A 111 -5.04 -5.02 -22.15
N ASN A 112 -4.61 -5.24 -23.39
CA ASN A 112 -3.53 -4.45 -24.02
C ASN A 112 -2.26 -4.52 -23.16
N ASP A 113 -1.67 -3.37 -22.86
CA ASP A 113 -0.45 -3.22 -22.06
C ASP A 113 -0.75 -2.88 -20.58
N GLU A 114 -1.97 -3.16 -20.11
CA GLU A 114 -2.42 -2.85 -18.74
C GLU A 114 -2.80 -4.14 -17.98
N ALA A 115 -2.44 -4.19 -16.70
CA ALA A 115 -2.83 -5.26 -15.78
C ALA A 115 -3.96 -4.77 -14.86
N PHE A 116 -5.08 -5.48 -14.88
CA PHE A 116 -6.24 -5.22 -14.05
C PHE A 116 -6.23 -6.20 -12.89
N ILE A 117 -6.15 -5.68 -11.67
CA ILE A 117 -6.13 -6.46 -10.44
C ILE A 117 -7.40 -6.21 -9.63
N VAL A 118 -8.02 -7.29 -9.17
CA VAL A 118 -9.15 -7.27 -8.25
C VAL A 118 -8.80 -8.16 -7.07
N PHE A 119 -9.01 -7.67 -5.85
CA PHE A 119 -8.77 -8.44 -4.63
C PHE A 119 -9.67 -7.95 -3.50
N LYS A 120 -9.76 -8.74 -2.43
CA LYS A 120 -10.42 -8.35 -1.20
C LYS A 120 -9.40 -7.99 -0.14
N ALA A 121 -9.74 -6.99 0.67
CA ALA A 121 -8.97 -6.59 1.85
C ALA A 121 -9.86 -6.71 3.07
N ASP A 122 -9.40 -7.47 4.06
CA ASP A 122 -9.95 -7.45 5.40
C ASP A 122 -9.32 -6.31 6.17
N THR A 123 -10.15 -5.47 6.79
CA THR A 123 -9.69 -4.31 7.54
C THR A 123 -10.37 -4.27 8.90
N VAL A 124 -9.82 -3.48 9.82
CA VAL A 124 -10.45 -3.20 11.12
C VAL A 124 -11.82 -2.51 11.00
N PHE A 125 -12.19 -2.02 9.82
CA PHE A 125 -13.49 -1.41 9.51
C PHE A 125 -14.44 -2.31 8.72
N GLY A 126 -14.03 -3.55 8.40
CA GLY A 126 -14.78 -4.52 7.60
C GLY A 126 -14.09 -4.91 6.31
N GLU A 127 -14.68 -5.88 5.59
CA GLU A 127 -14.22 -6.34 4.29
C GLU A 127 -14.51 -5.29 3.21
N THR A 128 -13.57 -5.11 2.28
CA THR A 128 -13.75 -4.27 1.09
C THR A 128 -13.11 -4.91 -0.13
N GLN A 129 -13.63 -4.58 -1.31
CA GLN A 129 -13.11 -5.07 -2.58
C GLN A 129 -12.44 -3.94 -3.34
N ILE A 130 -11.19 -4.15 -3.70
CA ILE A 130 -10.35 -3.19 -4.41
C ILE A 130 -10.23 -3.63 -5.86
N ARG A 131 -10.29 -2.64 -6.76
CA ARG A 131 -10.09 -2.82 -8.20
C ARG A 131 -9.12 -1.76 -8.65
N GLU A 132 -8.00 -2.16 -9.24
CA GLU A 132 -7.08 -1.21 -9.82
C GLU A 132 -6.47 -1.62 -11.14
N VAL A 133 -5.98 -0.61 -11.85
CA VAL A 133 -5.16 -0.74 -13.05
C VAL A 133 -3.73 -0.39 -12.68
N ILE A 134 -2.81 -1.32 -12.93
CA ILE A 134 -1.36 -1.16 -12.71
C ILE A 134 -0.71 -0.70 -14.00
#